data_AF-A0A8J7F6B5-F1
#
_entry.id   AF-A0A8J7F6B5-F1
#
_cell.length_a   1.000
_cell.length_b   1.000
_cell.length_c   1.000
_cell.angle_alpha   90.00
_cell.angle_beta   90.00
_cell.angle_gamma   90.00
#
_symmetry.space_group_name_H-M   'P 1'
#
loop_
_entity.id
_entity.type
_entity.pdbx_description
1 polymer ?
#
loop_
_entity_poly.entity_id
_entity_poly.type
_entity_poly.pdbx_seq_one_letter_code
_entity_poly.pdbx_strand_id
1 'polypeptide(L)' 'MDKMHLSAQLKQLMSRGYSINDVKHMLTAPKNLIDQVVAEYQQEHRSHRQNMNIQRQQAEYAMHLGSGR' A
#
# COMPACT_ATOMS: atom_id res chain seq x y z
N MET A 1 2.59 9.21 20.85
CA MET A 1 2.95 8.57 19.57
C MET A 1 1.89 8.93 18.56
N ASP A 2 2.28 9.61 17.49
CA ASP A 2 1.34 10.04 16.45
C ASP A 2 1.10 8.95 15.40
N LYS A 3 -0.13 8.89 14.90
CA LYS A 3 -0.56 7.92 13.87
C LYS A 3 0.32 7.97 12.61
N MET A 4 0.80 9.15 12.24
CA MET A 4 1.73 9.35 11.11
C MET A 4 3.09 8.68 11.33
N HIS A 5 3.61 8.72 12.56
CA HIS A 5 4.86 8.02 12.89
C HIS A 5 4.68 6.50 12.83
N LEU A 6 3.52 6.01 13.28
CA LEU A 6 3.17 4.60 13.26
C LEU A 6 3.00 4.07 11.83
N SER A 7 2.38 4.85 10.94
CA SER A 7 2.25 4.47 9.53
C SER A 7 3.59 4.47 8.81
N ALA A 8 4.47 5.43 9.10
CA ALA A 8 5.83 5.44 8.56
C ALA A 8 6.63 4.20 9.01
N GLN A 9 6.56 3.85 10.31
CA GLN A 9 7.21 2.65 10.85
C GLN A 9 6.63 1.36 10.25
N LEU A 10 5.30 1.27 10.11
CA LEU A 10 4.65 0.14 9.46
C LEU A 10 5.17 -0.04 8.03
N LYS A 11 5.19 1.04 7.24
CA LYS A 11 5.71 1.02 5.85
C LYS A 11 7.17 0.55 5.79
N GLN A 12 8.01 1.04 6.71
CA GLN A 12 9.43 0.63 6.78
C GLN A 12 9.61 -0.85 7.17
N LEU A 13 8.77 -1.39 8.06
CA LEU A 13 8.86 -2.79 8.43
C LEU A 13 8.33 -3.68 7.30
N MET A 14 7.23 -3.29 6.65
CA MET A 14 6.69 -4.01 5.50
C MET A 14 7.68 -4.03 4.33
N SER A 15 8.41 -2.94 4.07
CA SER A 15 9.42 -2.89 3.01
C SER A 15 10.66 -3.75 3.28
N ARG A 16 10.94 -4.05 4.55
CA ARG A 16 12.00 -5.00 4.96
C ARG A 16 11.58 -6.46 4.87
N GLY A 17 10.32 -6.74 4.50
CA GLY A 17 9.80 -8.10 4.35
C GLY A 17 9.18 -8.69 5.62
N TYR A 18 8.96 -7.89 6.67
CA TYR A 18 8.25 -8.36 7.85
C TYR A 18 6.77 -8.61 7.55
N SER A 19 6.21 -9.67 8.12
CA SER A 19 4.78 -9.94 8.01
C SER A 19 3.98 -8.97 8.88
N ILE A 20 2.71 -8.75 8.54
CA ILE A 20 1.80 -7.92 9.36
C ILE A 20 1.73 -8.46 10.79
N ASN A 21 1.80 -9.78 10.99
CA ASN A 21 1.83 -10.37 12.32
C ASN A 21 3.11 -9.98 13.07
N ASP A 22 4.28 -10.04 12.43
CA ASP A 22 5.54 -9.64 13.08
C ASP A 22 5.50 -8.16 13.47
N VAL A 23 5.00 -7.32 12.57
CA VAL A 23 4.84 -5.88 12.80
C VAL A 23 3.90 -5.59 13.97
N LYS A 24 2.81 -6.36 14.11
CA LYS A 24 1.89 -6.25 15.26
C LYS A 24 2.56 -6.59 16.59
N HIS A 25 3.52 -7.51 16.60
CA HIS A 25 4.28 -7.86 17.81
C HIS A 25 5.45 -6.90 18.08
N MET A 26 5.97 -6.24 17.05
CA MET A 26 7.08 -5.28 17.16
C MET A 26 6.63 -3.86 17.53
N LEU A 27 5.43 -3.45 17.10
CA LEU A 27 4.89 -2.13 17.40
C LEU A 27 4.38 -2.07 18.84
N THR A 28 5.01 -1.24 19.65
CA THR A 28 4.56 -0.90 21.01
C THR A 28 3.50 0.20 20.92
N ALA A 29 2.28 -0.18 20.52
CA ALA A 29 1.15 0.73 20.38
C ALA A 29 -0.19 0.06 20.71
N PRO A 30 -1.26 0.83 21.01
CA PRO A 30 -2.59 0.27 21.22
C PRO A 30 -3.05 -0.52 20.00
N LYS A 31 -3.59 -1.73 20.23
CA LYS A 31 -4.05 -2.65 19.17
C LYS A 31 -4.96 -1.97 18.14
N ASN A 32 -5.89 -1.12 18.61
CA ASN A 32 -6.81 -0.38 17.75
C ASN A 32 -6.10 0.54 16.76
N LEU A 33 -5.01 1.20 17.21
CA LEU A 33 -4.20 2.07 16.35
C LEU A 33 -3.43 1.26 15.32
N ILE A 34 -2.87 0.12 15.72
CA ILE A 34 -2.15 -0.78 14.80
C ILE A 34 -3.10 -1.32 13.73
N ASP A 35 -4.28 -1.80 14.14
CA ASP A 35 -5.28 -2.33 13.21
C ASP A 35 -5.78 -1.27 12.23
N GLN A 36 -6.00 -0.02 12.68
CA GLN A 36 -6.32 1.11 11.80
C GLN A 36 -5.21 1.37 10.77
N VAL A 37 -3.97 1.46 11.22
CA VAL A 37 -2.83 1.78 10.35
C VAL A 37 -2.55 0.64 9.35
N VAL A 38 -2.74 -0.61 9.76
CA VAL A 38 -2.67 -1.79 8.87
C VAL A 38 -3.78 -1.75 7.82
N ALA A 39 -5.02 -1.45 8.22
CA ALA A 39 -6.14 -1.37 7.30
C ALA A 39 -5.93 -0.26 6.25
N GLU A 40 -5.48 0.92 6.69
CA GLU A 40 -5.14 2.04 5.80
C GLU A 40 -4.03 1.66 4.81
N TYR A 41 -2.96 1.02 5.29
CA TYR A 41 -1.87 0.57 4.42
C TYR A 41 -2.36 -0.42 3.36
N GLN A 42 -3.19 -1.40 3.73
CA GLN A 42 -3.73 -2.37 2.77
C GLN A 42 -4.64 -1.70 1.74
N GLN A 43 -5.46 -0.74 2.18
CA GLN A 43 -6.34 0.02 1.29
C GLN A 43 -5.52 0.84 0.29
N GLU A 44 -4.51 1.58 0.76
CA GLU A 44 -3.60 2.35 -0.09
C GLU A 44 -2.92 1.46 -1.13
N HIS A 45 -2.42 0.30 -0.71
CA HIS A 45 -1.73 -0.64 -1.59
C HIS A 45 -2.66 -1.27 -2.65
N ARG A 46 -3.93 -1.52 -2.30
CA ARG A 46 -4.95 -2.00 -3.26
C ARG A 46 -5.28 -0.93 -4.28
N SER A 47 -5.54 0.30 -3.84
CA SER A 47 -5.82 1.42 -4.74
C SER A 47 -4.65 1.70 -5.68
N HIS A 48 -3.41 1.62 -5.18
CA HIS A 48 -2.23 1.80 -6.01
C HIS A 48 -2.12 0.74 -7.11
N ARG A 49 -2.35 -0.54 -6.78
CA ARG A 49 -2.39 -1.63 -7.78
C ARG A 49 -3.51 -1.45 -8.81
N GLN A 50 -4.69 -1.04 -8.37
CA GLN A 50 -5.81 -0.76 -9.27
C GLN A 50 -5.47 0.37 -10.24
N ASN A 51 -4.90 1.47 -9.75
CA ASN A 51 -4.47 2.59 -10.59
C ASN A 51 -3.40 2.17 -11.60
N MET A 52 -2.41 1.37 -11.19
CA MET A 52 -1.39 0.85 -12.10
C MET A 52 -2.01 -0.02 -13.20
N ASN A 53 -2.99 -0.86 -12.87
CA ASN A 53 -3.71 -1.67 -13.86
C ASN A 53 -4.49 -0.80 -14.85
N ILE A 54 -5.21 0.21 -14.35
CA ILE A 54 -5.97 1.14 -15.19
C ILE A 54 -5.03 1.92 -16.12
N GLN A 55 -3.91 2.43 -15.60
CA GLN A 55 -2.91 3.13 -16.42
C GLN A 55 -2.31 2.21 -17.49
N ARG A 56 -2.03 0.94 -17.15
CA ARG A 56 -1.55 -0.04 -18.12
C ARG A 56 -2.56 -0.26 -19.24
N GLN A 57 -3.84 -0.44 -18.91
CA GLN A 57 -4.92 -0.60 -19.88
C GLN A 57 -5.07 0.64 -20.77
N GLN A 58 -4.97 1.85 -20.20
CA GLN A 58 -5.02 3.09 -20.97
C GLN A 58 -3.82 3.21 -21.93
N ALA A 59 -2.62 2.85 -21.48
CA ALA A 59 -1.43 2.83 -22.33
C ALA A 59 -1.53 1.79 -23.46
N GLU A 60 -1.96 0.56 -23.15
CA GLU A 60 -2.21 -0.50 -24.14
C GLU A 60 -3.22 -0.06 -25.20
N TYR A 61 -4.30 0.60 -24.79
CA TYR A 61 -5.32 1.15 -25.68
C TYR A 61 -4.78 2.28 -26.57
N ALA A 62 -4.04 3.24 -25.99
CA ALA A 62 -3.44 4.34 -26.73
C ALA A 62 -2.41 3.85 -27.77
N MET A 63 -1.62 2.83 -27.45
CA MET A 63 -0.67 2.20 -28.37
C MET A 63 -1.40 1.54 -29.56
N HIS A 64 -2.51 0.84 -29.32
CA HIS A 64 -3.31 0.24 -30.39
C HIS A 64 -3.97 1.30 -31.29
N LEU A 65 -4.45 2.41 -30.73
CA LEU A 65 -5.02 3.50 -31.52
C LEU A 65 -3.97 4.29 -32.32
N GLY A 66 -2.75 4.41 -31.80
CA GLY A 66 -1.65 5.12 -32.47
C GLY A 66 -1.00 4.34 -33.62
N SER A 67 -1.05 3.00 -33.58
CA SER A 67 -0.46 2.13 -34.62
C SER A 67 -1.35 1.90 -35.85
N GLY A 68 -2.60 2.37 -35.83
CA GLY A 68 -3.58 2.20 -36.91
C GLY A 68 -3.67 3.35 -37.92
N ARG A 69 -2.66 4.21 -37.98
CA ARG A 69 -2.56 5.33 -38.94
C ARG A 69 -1.42 5.13 -39.93
#